data_AF-A0AAE1F6G8-F1
#
_entry.id   AF-A0AAE1F6G8-F1
#
_cell.length_a   1.000
_cell.length_b   1.000
_cell.length_c   1.000
_cell.angle_alpha   90.00
_cell.angle_beta   90.00
_cell.angle_gamma   90.00
#
_symmetry.space_group_name_H-M   'P 1'
#
loop_
_entity.id
_entity.type
_entity.pdbx_description
1 polymer ?
#
loop_
_entity_poly.entity_id
_entity_poly.type
_entity_poly.pdbx_seq_one_letter_code
_entity_poly.pdbx_strand_id
1 'polypeptide(L)'
;MEISDCLMLILIVNIGAGVSVVAGEEIQTPTSPTTIESQQWYQTKVTEATLEGEELMMEILGTTGPLNCATVANIVPNINLFCISHQTYKFYNVVNLAAGQNTTSESVTTTIPCWTKHQGTRAANVSFSMLLEKKCINLNDDYLTWEAARKYCLILGGDLFVAGDLYGMIDFVINSNIANRWVGVQKKFWLDGRQVEGEEWTKEYPTRNEFCGLLFATAKKLVDVSCNMSMYKSLCQLGRAFN
;
A
#
# COMPACT_ATOMS: atom_id res chain seq x y z
N MET A 1 -19.10 41.32 -21.08
CA MET A 1 -18.44 41.26 -22.40
C MET A 1 -17.30 40.29 -22.24
N GLU A 2 -17.61 39.01 -22.36
CA GLU A 2 -17.50 38.13 -23.56
C GLU A 2 -16.19 37.34 -23.44
N ILE A 3 -16.21 36.06 -23.02
CA ILE A 3 -16.58 34.80 -23.72
C ILE A 3 -15.70 34.52 -24.94
N SER A 4 -14.98 33.38 -24.89
CA SER A 4 -14.84 32.37 -25.97
C SER A 4 -13.82 31.31 -25.48
N ASP A 5 -14.25 30.15 -24.98
CA ASP A 5 -14.62 28.89 -25.68
C ASP A 5 -13.44 28.10 -26.25
N CYS A 6 -13.23 26.90 -25.71
CA CYS A 6 -12.60 25.78 -26.39
C CYS A 6 -13.53 24.57 -26.31
N LEU A 7 -14.34 24.42 -27.36
CA LEU A 7 -14.98 23.17 -27.78
C LEU A 7 -13.90 22.11 -28.07
N MET A 8 -14.12 20.86 -27.67
CA MET A 8 -13.59 19.72 -28.41
C MET A 8 -14.65 18.61 -28.52
N LEU A 9 -14.81 18.13 -29.75
CA LEU A 9 -15.91 17.35 -30.32
C LEU A 9 -16.24 16.02 -29.60
N ILE A 10 -17.54 15.77 -29.48
CA ILE A 10 -18.13 14.45 -29.30
C ILE A 10 -18.39 13.84 -30.68
N LEU A 11 -17.87 12.64 -30.93
CA LEU A 11 -18.18 11.84 -32.11
C LEU A 11 -19.49 11.08 -31.86
N ILE A 12 -20.55 11.48 -32.56
CA ILE A 12 -21.84 10.76 -32.59
C ILE A 12 -21.77 9.69 -33.67
N VAL A 13 -21.82 8.42 -33.29
CA VAL A 13 -22.13 7.32 -34.20
C VAL A 13 -23.64 7.15 -34.21
N ASN A 14 -24.25 7.42 -35.37
CA ASN A 14 -25.68 7.29 -35.61
C ASN A 14 -25.95 5.87 -36.16
N ILE A 15 -26.70 5.06 -35.40
CA ILE A 15 -27.29 3.81 -35.90
C ILE A 15 -28.78 3.89 -35.55
N GLY A 16 -29.61 3.78 -36.59
CA GLY A 16 -31.01 4.17 -36.54
C GLY A 16 -31.97 3.16 -35.88
N ALA A 17 -33.18 3.71 -35.68
CA ALA A 17 -34.47 3.07 -35.48
C ALA A 17 -34.76 2.41 -34.11
N GLY A 18 -35.37 3.22 -33.24
CA GLY A 18 -36.61 2.85 -32.54
C GLY A 18 -36.48 2.20 -31.17
N VAL A 19 -36.39 3.00 -30.11
CA VAL A 19 -36.74 2.59 -28.73
C VAL A 19 -37.33 3.78 -27.97
N SER A 20 -38.46 3.55 -27.30
CA SER A 20 -39.11 4.48 -26.37
C SER A 20 -38.16 4.90 -25.24
N VAL A 21 -38.04 6.21 -25.01
CA VAL A 21 -37.31 6.77 -23.87
C VAL A 21 -38.22 6.76 -22.64
N VAL A 22 -38.01 5.81 -21.74
CA VAL A 22 -38.40 5.96 -20.33
C VAL A 22 -37.32 6.81 -19.68
N ALA A 23 -37.71 7.90 -19.02
CA ALA A 23 -36.82 8.75 -18.25
C ALA A 23 -36.19 7.92 -17.11
N GLY A 24 -34.92 7.55 -17.28
CA GLY A 24 -34.16 6.72 -16.36
C GLY A 24 -32.85 7.40 -15.97
N GLU A 25 -32.82 7.81 -14.71
CA GLU A 25 -31.67 8.00 -13.81
C GLU A 25 -30.46 8.83 -14.29
N GLU A 26 -30.20 9.89 -13.54
CA GLU A 26 -29.05 10.77 -13.63
C GLU A 26 -27.75 9.97 -13.47
N ILE A 27 -26.95 9.86 -14.52
CA ILE A 27 -25.59 9.31 -14.45
C ILE A 27 -24.81 10.18 -13.46
N GLN A 28 -24.60 9.67 -12.24
CA GLN A 28 -23.84 10.39 -11.22
C GLN A 28 -22.44 10.71 -11.77
N THR A 29 -22.17 11.99 -12.00
CA THR A 29 -20.85 12.47 -12.39
C THR A 29 -19.83 12.00 -11.36
N PRO A 30 -18.68 11.45 -11.78
CA PRO A 30 -17.65 11.00 -10.85
C PRO A 30 -17.25 12.12 -9.91
N THR A 31 -17.18 11.82 -8.62
CA THR A 31 -16.67 12.76 -7.61
C THR A 31 -15.23 13.14 -7.94
N SER A 32 -14.82 14.35 -7.54
CA SER A 32 -13.48 14.87 -7.78
C SER A 32 -12.39 13.85 -7.39
N PRO A 33 -11.37 13.64 -8.24
CA PRO A 33 -10.33 12.65 -7.97
C PRO A 33 -9.58 12.98 -6.68
N THR A 34 -9.30 11.95 -5.90
CA THR A 34 -8.33 12.04 -4.80
C THR A 34 -6.96 11.62 -5.33
N THR A 35 -5.96 12.51 -5.25
CA THR A 35 -4.59 12.17 -5.65
C THR A 35 -3.79 11.70 -4.44
N ILE A 36 -3.28 10.48 -4.50
CA ILE A 36 -2.52 9.85 -3.41
C ILE A 36 -1.25 9.28 -4.03
N GLU A 37 -0.10 9.82 -3.62
CA GLU A 37 1.21 9.39 -4.12
C GLU A 37 1.32 9.39 -5.65
N SER A 38 0.88 10.47 -6.31
CA SER A 38 0.84 10.63 -7.78
C SER A 38 -0.12 9.68 -8.52
N GLN A 39 -0.89 8.85 -7.80
CA GLN A 39 -1.95 8.03 -8.35
C GLN A 39 -3.32 8.68 -8.10
N GLN A 40 -4.13 8.77 -9.14
CA GLN A 40 -5.50 9.26 -9.03
C GLN A 40 -6.45 8.11 -8.73
N TRP A 41 -7.28 8.32 -7.71
CA TRP A 41 -8.34 7.42 -7.28
C TRP A 41 -9.70 8.12 -7.38
N TYR A 42 -10.65 7.43 -7.99
CA TYR A 42 -12.01 7.93 -8.19
C TYR A 42 -12.96 7.08 -7.37
N GLN A 43 -13.81 7.74 -6.58
CA GLN A 43 -14.82 7.01 -5.84
C GLN A 43 -15.92 6.55 -6.81
N THR A 44 -16.36 5.32 -6.64
CA THR A 44 -17.43 4.70 -7.41
C THR A 44 -18.31 3.85 -6.50
N LYS A 45 -19.45 3.41 -7.01
CA LYS A 45 -20.34 2.45 -6.35
C LYS A 45 -20.36 1.18 -7.18
N VAL A 46 -20.12 0.04 -6.54
CA VAL A 46 -20.11 -1.28 -7.19
C VAL A 46 -21.14 -2.17 -6.51
N THR A 47 -21.89 -2.96 -7.26
CA THR A 47 -22.82 -3.93 -6.66
C THR A 47 -22.04 -5.14 -6.15
N GLU A 48 -22.50 -5.76 -5.08
CA GLU A 48 -21.83 -6.94 -4.52
C GLU A 48 -21.74 -8.09 -5.54
N ALA A 49 -22.79 -8.29 -6.34
CA ALA A 49 -22.81 -9.27 -7.44
C ALA A 49 -21.72 -9.04 -8.50
N THR A 50 -21.29 -7.80 -8.73
CA THR A 50 -20.18 -7.50 -9.66
C THR A 50 -18.85 -7.99 -9.08
N LEU A 51 -18.69 -7.96 -7.76
CA LEU A 51 -17.46 -8.38 -7.08
C LEU A 51 -17.34 -9.90 -6.93
N GLU A 52 -18.46 -10.64 -6.95
CA GLU A 52 -18.47 -12.11 -6.84
C GLU A 52 -17.71 -12.81 -7.99
N GLY A 53 -17.59 -12.14 -9.15
CA GLY A 53 -16.83 -12.63 -10.30
C GLY A 53 -15.37 -12.18 -10.33
N GLU A 54 -14.94 -11.30 -9.43
CA GLU A 54 -13.61 -10.69 -9.43
C GLU A 54 -12.67 -11.38 -8.44
N GLU A 55 -11.37 -11.39 -8.76
CA GLU A 55 -10.36 -11.98 -7.88
C GLU A 55 -10.11 -11.06 -6.66
N LEU A 56 -10.60 -11.48 -5.49
CA LEU A 56 -10.28 -10.87 -4.21
C LEU A 56 -8.81 -11.14 -3.87
N MET A 57 -7.98 -10.10 -3.95
CA MET A 57 -6.54 -10.20 -3.73
C MET A 57 -6.20 -10.19 -2.24
N MET A 58 -6.87 -9.33 -1.47
CA MET A 58 -6.66 -9.23 -0.03
C MET A 58 -7.87 -8.59 0.67
N GLU A 59 -8.01 -8.90 1.95
CA GLU A 59 -8.96 -8.28 2.85
C GLU A 59 -8.25 -7.83 4.13
N ILE A 60 -8.47 -6.57 4.53
CA ILE A 60 -7.85 -5.98 5.71
C ILE A 60 -8.97 -5.43 6.61
N LEU A 61 -8.95 -5.82 7.88
CA LEU A 61 -9.72 -5.13 8.91
C LEU A 61 -9.08 -3.76 9.14
N GLY A 62 -9.84 -2.68 8.99
CA GLY A 62 -9.26 -1.38 9.26
C GLY A 62 -10.23 -0.38 9.85
N THR A 63 -9.69 0.41 10.77
CA THR A 63 -10.33 1.54 11.42
C THR A 63 -9.92 2.88 10.79
N THR A 64 -9.06 2.84 9.77
CA THR A 64 -8.46 4.04 9.17
C THR A 64 -9.13 4.40 7.86
N GLY A 65 -9.33 5.69 7.58
CA GLY A 65 -10.08 6.17 6.42
C GLY A 65 -9.51 5.82 5.02
N PRO A 66 -10.25 6.15 3.95
CA PRO A 66 -9.99 5.69 2.56
C PRO A 66 -8.59 6.01 2.02
N LEU A 67 -7.94 7.06 2.52
CA LEU A 67 -6.61 7.48 2.10
C LEU A 67 -5.55 6.40 2.37
N ASN A 68 -5.63 5.72 3.52
CA ASN A 68 -4.67 4.68 3.88
C ASN A 68 -4.84 3.44 2.99
N CYS A 69 -6.07 3.13 2.59
CA CYS A 69 -6.38 2.00 1.72
C CYS A 69 -5.83 2.21 0.32
N ALA A 70 -5.95 3.43 -0.21
CA ALA A 70 -5.33 3.78 -1.48
C ALA A 70 -3.80 3.64 -1.46
N THR A 71 -3.15 3.96 -0.35
CA THR A 71 -1.70 3.72 -0.18
C THR A 71 -1.39 2.22 -0.26
N VAL A 72 -2.15 1.36 0.42
CA VAL A 72 -1.99 -0.10 0.31
C VAL A 72 -2.20 -0.58 -1.13
N ALA A 73 -3.27 -0.10 -1.78
CA ALA A 73 -3.59 -0.43 -3.17
C ALA A 73 -2.55 0.10 -4.19
N ASN A 74 -1.79 1.13 -3.83
CA ASN A 74 -0.68 1.63 -4.64
C ASN A 74 0.55 0.70 -4.56
N ILE A 75 0.78 0.08 -3.41
CA ILE A 75 1.95 -0.79 -3.15
C ILE A 75 1.77 -2.15 -3.79
N VAL A 76 0.57 -2.72 -3.71
CA VAL A 76 0.33 -4.08 -4.20
C VAL A 76 0.11 -4.04 -5.71
N PRO A 77 0.92 -4.76 -6.51
CA PRO A 77 0.75 -4.80 -7.95
C PRO A 77 -0.61 -5.40 -8.31
N ASN A 78 -1.16 -4.94 -9.44
CA ASN A 78 -2.43 -5.40 -10.00
C ASN A 78 -3.68 -5.08 -9.16
N ILE A 79 -3.57 -4.33 -8.05
CA ILE A 79 -4.77 -3.78 -7.41
C ILE A 79 -5.22 -2.54 -8.15
N ASN A 80 -6.40 -2.63 -8.77
CA ASN A 80 -7.02 -1.52 -9.50
C ASN A 80 -8.34 -1.07 -8.86
N LEU A 81 -8.83 -1.81 -7.87
CA LEU A 81 -10.08 -1.51 -7.15
C LEU A 81 -9.92 -1.86 -5.67
N PHE A 82 -10.41 -1.00 -4.79
CA PHE A 82 -10.69 -1.38 -3.41
C PHE A 82 -12.07 -0.91 -2.97
N CYS A 83 -12.73 -1.68 -2.12
CA CYS A 83 -14.08 -1.44 -1.62
C CYS A 83 -14.10 -1.47 -0.08
N ILE A 84 -15.01 -0.69 0.50
CA ILE A 84 -15.18 -0.61 1.96
C ILE A 84 -16.54 -1.19 2.33
N SER A 85 -16.55 -2.25 3.14
CA SER A 85 -17.79 -2.86 3.64
C SER A 85 -17.63 -3.21 5.11
N HIS A 86 -18.52 -2.71 5.97
CA HIS A 86 -18.56 -3.08 7.40
C HIS A 86 -17.19 -3.09 8.13
N GLN A 87 -16.34 -2.08 7.86
CA GLN A 87 -14.97 -1.93 8.42
C GLN A 87 -13.90 -2.87 7.83
N THR A 88 -14.24 -3.61 6.78
CA THR A 88 -13.26 -4.35 5.98
C THR A 88 -12.96 -3.61 4.68
N TYR A 89 -11.68 -3.66 4.31
CA TYR A 89 -11.14 -3.18 3.05
C TYR A 89 -10.85 -4.36 2.17
N LYS A 90 -11.60 -4.51 1.09
CA LYS A 90 -11.42 -5.58 0.12
C LYS A 90 -10.77 -5.01 -1.13
N PHE A 91 -9.72 -5.67 -1.60
CA PHE A 91 -8.97 -5.20 -2.76
C PHE A 91 -9.01 -6.24 -3.87
N TYR A 92 -9.20 -5.77 -5.08
CA TYR A 92 -9.48 -6.61 -6.24
C TYR A 92 -8.52 -6.30 -7.38
N ASN A 93 -8.14 -7.34 -8.09
CA ASN A 93 -7.47 -7.22 -9.38
C ASN A 93 -8.52 -7.20 -10.49
N VAL A 94 -9.05 -6.01 -10.75
CA VAL A 94 -10.03 -5.86 -11.82
C VAL A 94 -9.34 -5.36 -13.08
N VAL A 95 -9.40 -6.18 -14.13
CA VAL A 95 -8.85 -5.85 -15.45
C VAL A 95 -9.88 -5.09 -16.27
N ASN A 96 -11.17 -5.40 -16.09
CA ASN A 96 -12.29 -4.75 -16.76
C ASN A 96 -13.48 -4.65 -15.79
N LEU A 97 -13.63 -3.51 -15.11
CA LEU A 97 -14.90 -3.21 -14.45
C LEU A 97 -15.90 -3.00 -15.60
N ALA A 98 -16.75 -4.00 -15.86
CA ALA A 98 -17.88 -3.81 -16.75
C ALA A 98 -18.75 -2.72 -16.12
N ALA A 99 -18.54 -1.47 -16.54
CA ALA A 99 -19.29 -0.33 -16.05
C ALA A 99 -20.76 -0.58 -16.38
N GLY A 100 -21.55 -0.91 -15.36
CA GLY A 100 -23.00 -1.03 -15.40
C GLY A 100 -23.52 -1.75 -16.64
N GLN A 101 -23.49 -3.08 -16.67
CA GLN A 101 -24.45 -3.76 -17.52
C GLN A 101 -25.84 -3.44 -16.99
N ASN A 102 -26.66 -2.79 -17.83
CA ASN A 102 -28.06 -2.47 -17.56
C ASN A 102 -28.87 -3.77 -17.42
N THR A 103 -28.80 -4.41 -16.26
CA THR A 103 -29.73 -5.47 -15.89
C THR A 103 -31.05 -4.81 -15.49
N THR A 104 -32.01 -4.80 -16.40
CA THR A 104 -33.41 -4.37 -16.21
C THR A 104 -34.18 -5.31 -15.28
N SER A 105 -33.64 -5.60 -14.10
CA SER A 105 -34.30 -6.36 -13.04
C SER A 105 -34.34 -5.51 -11.78
N GLU A 106 -35.55 -5.19 -11.34
CA GLU A 106 -35.92 -4.38 -10.17
C GLU A 106 -35.56 -5.04 -8.82
N SER A 107 -34.42 -5.74 -8.75
CA SER A 107 -33.87 -6.25 -7.50
C SER A 107 -33.11 -5.13 -6.81
N VAL A 108 -33.50 -4.82 -5.57
CA VAL A 108 -32.78 -3.92 -4.66
C VAL A 108 -31.34 -4.41 -4.55
N THR A 109 -30.43 -3.78 -5.30
CA THR A 109 -29.02 -4.14 -5.33
C THR A 109 -28.28 -3.28 -4.32
N THR A 110 -27.76 -3.93 -3.28
CA THR A 110 -26.87 -3.28 -2.32
C THR A 110 -25.61 -2.85 -3.05
N THR A 111 -25.31 -1.55 -3.01
CA THR A 111 -24.09 -0.98 -3.58
C THR A 111 -23.06 -0.71 -2.48
N ILE A 112 -21.80 -0.95 -2.79
CA ILE A 112 -20.65 -0.82 -1.90
C ILE A 112 -19.80 0.35 -2.40
N PRO A 113 -19.34 1.25 -1.51
CA PRO A 113 -18.41 2.31 -1.89
C PRO A 113 -17.04 1.72 -2.22
N CYS A 114 -16.54 2.04 -3.41
CA CYS A 114 -15.26 1.59 -3.91
C CYS A 114 -14.45 2.73 -4.53
N TRP A 115 -13.18 2.46 -4.82
CA TRP A 115 -12.25 3.40 -5.44
C TRP A 115 -11.49 2.70 -6.57
N THR A 116 -11.48 3.32 -7.74
CA THR A 116 -10.79 2.80 -8.93
C THR A 116 -9.50 3.55 -9.19
N LYS A 117 -8.45 2.79 -9.54
CA LYS A 117 -7.14 3.29 -9.94
C LYS A 117 -7.19 3.66 -11.41
N HIS A 118 -7.10 4.95 -11.74
CA HIS A 118 -6.97 5.39 -13.13
C HIS A 118 -5.51 5.61 -13.47
N GLN A 119 -4.95 4.84 -14.40
CA GLN A 119 -3.62 5.14 -14.92
C GLN A 119 -3.67 6.50 -15.62
N GLY A 120 -3.21 7.55 -14.94
CA GLY A 120 -2.94 8.82 -15.58
C GLY A 120 -2.00 8.56 -16.75
N THR A 121 -2.32 9.16 -17.90
CA THR A 121 -1.42 9.19 -19.06
C THR A 121 0.01 9.46 -18.58
N ARG A 122 0.91 8.51 -18.88
CA ARG A 122 2.30 8.43 -18.38
C ARG A 122 2.89 9.82 -18.10
N ALA A 123 2.98 10.17 -16.83
CA ALA A 123 3.82 11.29 -16.42
C ALA A 123 5.27 10.97 -16.83
N ALA A 124 5.87 11.92 -17.56
CA ALA A 124 7.19 11.82 -18.15
C ALA A 124 8.26 11.46 -17.10
N ASN A 125 9.22 10.61 -17.54
CA ASN A 125 10.56 10.38 -16.98
C ASN A 125 10.82 10.95 -15.58
N VAL A 126 10.53 10.16 -14.55
CA VAL A 126 11.08 10.39 -13.22
C VAL A 126 12.38 9.60 -13.10
N SER A 127 13.47 10.30 -12.78
CA SER A 127 14.82 9.78 -12.62
C SER A 127 14.87 8.65 -11.58
N PHE A 128 15.59 7.58 -11.92
CA PHE A 128 15.77 6.35 -11.15
C PHE A 128 16.41 6.56 -9.75
N SER A 129 16.88 7.76 -9.42
CA SER A 129 17.48 8.07 -8.11
C SER A 129 16.48 8.37 -6.98
N MET A 130 15.17 8.50 -7.27
CA MET A 130 14.13 8.78 -6.26
C MET A 130 13.45 7.51 -5.70
N LEU A 131 13.82 6.32 -6.19
CA LEU A 131 13.24 5.04 -5.77
C LEU A 131 13.73 4.55 -4.39
N LEU A 132 14.64 5.28 -3.74
CA LEU A 132 15.05 5.02 -2.35
C LEU A 132 14.03 5.52 -1.30
N GLU A 133 13.09 6.40 -1.66
CA GLU A 133 12.29 7.16 -0.69
C GLU A 133 10.89 6.60 -0.36
N LYS A 134 10.51 5.40 -0.86
CA LYS A 134 9.19 4.81 -0.57
C LYS A 134 9.23 3.35 -0.14
N LYS A 135 10.13 2.99 0.77
CA LYS A 135 9.91 1.76 1.56
C LYS A 135 8.75 2.03 2.51
N CYS A 136 7.62 1.38 2.31
CA CYS A 136 6.47 1.52 3.20
C CYS A 136 6.81 0.82 4.53
N ILE A 137 6.90 1.59 5.60
CA ILE A 137 7.34 1.08 6.90
C ILE A 137 6.13 0.84 7.80
N ASN A 138 6.11 -0.31 8.48
CA ASN A 138 5.17 -0.58 9.56
C ASN A 138 5.91 -0.71 10.90
N LEU A 139 5.42 0.00 11.91
CA LEU A 139 5.92 -0.05 13.28
C LEU A 139 5.06 -1.01 14.10
N ASN A 140 5.61 -2.17 14.43
CA ASN A 140 4.93 -3.13 15.29
C ASN A 140 5.32 -2.93 16.75
N ASP A 141 4.35 -2.57 17.59
CA ASP A 141 4.56 -2.29 19.01
C ASP A 141 4.46 -3.50 19.95
N ASP A 142 4.22 -4.70 19.40
CA ASP A 142 4.22 -5.93 20.18
C ASP A 142 5.65 -6.36 20.53
N TYR A 143 5.83 -6.84 21.76
CA TYR A 143 7.09 -7.40 22.22
C TYR A 143 7.23 -8.84 21.74
N LEU A 144 8.15 -9.06 20.80
CA LEU A 144 8.32 -10.34 20.10
C LEU A 144 9.78 -10.78 20.12
N THR A 145 10.02 -12.07 19.93
CA THR A 145 11.34 -12.58 19.52
C THR A 145 11.64 -12.12 18.10
N TRP A 146 12.90 -12.17 17.67
CA TRP A 146 13.25 -11.77 16.30
C TRP A 146 12.52 -12.61 15.25
N GLU A 147 12.42 -13.92 15.46
CA GLU A 147 11.72 -14.82 14.55
C GLU A 147 10.21 -14.53 14.49
N ALA A 148 9.58 -14.31 15.66
CA ALA A 148 8.16 -13.96 15.72
C ALA A 148 7.89 -12.59 15.07
N ALA A 149 8.78 -11.61 15.26
CA ALA A 149 8.73 -10.32 14.58
C ALA A 149 8.85 -10.46 13.06
N ARG A 150 9.78 -11.30 12.58
CA ARG A 150 9.92 -11.58 11.15
C ARG A 150 8.66 -12.20 10.58
N LYS A 151 8.13 -13.23 11.26
CA LYS A 151 6.87 -13.87 10.88
C LYS A 151 5.72 -12.87 10.82
N TYR A 152 5.63 -11.95 11.78
CA TYR A 152 4.65 -10.87 11.77
C TYR A 152 4.79 -10.00 10.51
N CYS A 153 6.00 -9.53 10.18
CA CYS A 153 6.22 -8.71 8.99
C CYS A 153 5.89 -9.48 7.69
N LEU A 154 6.19 -10.78 7.62
CA LEU A 154 5.83 -11.64 6.50
C LEU A 154 4.31 -11.76 6.31
N ILE A 155 3.55 -11.87 7.40
CA ILE A 155 2.07 -11.88 7.37
C ILE A 155 1.52 -10.57 6.76
N LEU A 156 2.20 -9.45 6.96
CA LEU A 156 1.83 -8.15 6.39
C LEU A 156 2.23 -7.99 4.90
N GLY A 157 2.76 -9.03 4.26
CA GLY A 157 3.27 -8.95 2.88
C GLY A 157 4.59 -8.17 2.78
N GLY A 158 5.36 -8.15 3.87
CA GLY A 158 6.66 -7.49 3.98
C GLY A 158 7.74 -8.42 4.52
N ASP A 159 8.81 -7.84 5.05
CA ASP A 159 9.80 -8.53 5.89
C ASP A 159 10.32 -7.53 6.94
N LEU A 160 11.19 -7.98 7.85
CA LEU A 160 11.91 -7.05 8.72
C LEU A 160 12.70 -6.06 7.89
N PHE A 161 12.74 -4.82 8.38
CA PHE A 161 13.38 -3.73 7.68
C PHE A 161 14.85 -4.00 7.38
N VAL A 162 15.25 -3.79 6.13
CA VAL A 162 16.66 -3.81 5.70
C VAL A 162 17.07 -2.41 5.30
N ALA A 163 18.12 -1.88 5.94
CA ALA A 163 18.63 -0.56 5.61
C ALA A 163 19.27 -0.57 4.22
N GLY A 164 18.91 0.40 3.38
CA GLY A 164 19.72 0.74 2.19
C GLY A 164 20.74 1.82 2.58
N ASP A 165 20.25 2.87 3.22
CA ASP A 165 21.01 3.87 3.97
C ASP A 165 20.49 3.87 5.42
N LEU A 166 21.30 3.38 6.35
CA LEU A 166 20.92 3.30 7.76
C LEU A 166 20.75 4.70 8.36
N TYR A 167 21.61 5.66 8.02
CA TYR A 167 21.59 6.99 8.63
C TYR A 167 20.37 7.80 8.20
N GLY A 168 20.05 7.79 6.90
CA GLY A 168 18.85 8.45 6.38
C GLY A 168 17.56 7.92 7.00
N MET A 169 17.47 6.61 7.27
CA MET A 169 16.30 6.02 7.94
C MET A 169 16.25 6.36 9.43
N ILE A 170 17.40 6.37 10.09
CA ILE A 170 17.45 6.63 11.52
C ILE A 170 16.96 8.03 11.87
N ASP A 171 17.22 9.03 11.03
CA ASP A 171 16.67 10.37 11.26
C ASP A 171 15.14 10.41 11.14
N PHE A 172 14.54 9.58 10.28
CA PHE A 172 13.09 9.39 10.23
C PHE A 172 12.56 8.69 11.50
N VAL A 173 13.25 7.65 11.98
CA VAL A 173 12.83 6.87 13.16
C VAL A 173 13.02 7.65 14.47
N ILE A 174 14.06 8.48 14.58
CA ILE A 174 14.41 9.17 15.82
C ILE A 174 13.56 10.40 16.08
N ASN A 175 13.17 11.12 15.03
CA ASN A 175 12.20 12.21 15.17
C ASN A 175 10.83 11.72 15.70
N SER A 176 10.62 10.41 15.73
CA SER A 176 9.39 9.77 16.17
C SER A 176 9.45 9.18 17.60
N ASN A 177 10.54 9.42 18.37
CA ASN A 177 10.74 8.91 19.74
C ASN A 177 10.56 7.38 19.86
N ILE A 178 11.10 6.65 18.89
CA ILE A 178 10.86 5.22 18.75
C ILE A 178 11.77 4.41 19.69
N ALA A 179 11.17 3.43 20.41
CA ALA A 179 11.90 2.45 21.21
C ALA A 179 12.79 1.53 20.36
N ASN A 180 13.69 0.78 20.99
CA ASN A 180 14.53 -0.20 20.29
C ASN A 180 13.67 -1.22 19.52
N ARG A 181 14.07 -1.52 18.28
CA ARG A 181 13.29 -2.39 17.40
C ARG A 181 14.14 -3.43 16.69
N TRP A 182 13.59 -4.61 16.53
CA TRP A 182 14.11 -5.62 15.62
C TRP A 182 14.14 -5.10 14.20
N VAL A 183 15.24 -5.39 13.51
CA VAL A 183 15.46 -5.15 12.09
C VAL A 183 15.94 -6.43 11.42
N GLY A 184 15.98 -6.45 10.10
CA GLY A 184 16.31 -7.61 9.29
C GLY A 184 17.80 -7.92 9.28
N VAL A 185 18.43 -8.07 10.44
CA VAL A 185 19.82 -8.48 10.59
C VAL A 185 19.90 -9.79 11.37
N GLN A 186 20.61 -10.77 10.80
CA GLN A 186 20.88 -12.05 11.42
C GLN A 186 22.32 -12.48 11.10
N LYS A 187 23.08 -12.93 12.11
CA LYS A 187 24.47 -13.42 11.94
C LYS A 187 25.38 -12.45 11.18
N LYS A 188 25.21 -11.13 11.40
CA LYS A 188 25.94 -10.03 10.74
C LYS A 188 25.59 -9.75 9.27
N PHE A 189 24.54 -10.37 8.76
CA PHE A 189 24.01 -10.09 7.43
C PHE A 189 22.62 -9.50 7.54
N TRP A 190 22.35 -8.52 6.69
CA TRP A 190 21.01 -8.09 6.37
C TRP A 190 20.26 -9.22 5.66
N LEU A 191 18.92 -9.20 5.72
CA LEU A 191 18.08 -10.21 5.06
C LEU A 191 18.20 -10.19 3.53
N ASP A 192 18.71 -9.11 2.94
CA ASP A 192 19.05 -9.04 1.51
C ASP A 192 20.40 -9.73 1.17
N GLY A 193 21.07 -10.32 2.17
CA GLY A 193 22.36 -10.98 2.04
C GLY A 193 23.57 -10.04 2.13
N ARG A 194 23.36 -8.72 2.23
CA ARG A 194 24.45 -7.76 2.41
C ARG A 194 25.06 -7.90 3.80
N GLN A 195 26.38 -7.90 3.90
CA GLN A 195 27.04 -7.85 5.20
C GLN A 195 26.81 -6.48 5.84
N VAL A 196 26.52 -6.48 7.14
CA VAL A 196 26.38 -5.23 7.91
C VAL A 196 27.76 -4.60 8.07
N GLU A 197 27.87 -3.32 7.73
CA GLU A 197 29.14 -2.60 7.75
C GLU A 197 29.56 -2.24 9.19
N GLY A 198 30.86 -2.12 9.44
CA GLY A 198 31.40 -1.80 10.76
C GLY A 198 30.85 -0.49 11.34
N GLU A 199 30.63 0.51 10.48
CA GLU A 199 30.08 1.81 10.89
C GLU A 199 28.59 1.76 11.25
N GLU A 200 27.84 0.77 10.74
CA GLU A 200 26.43 0.56 11.08
C GLU A 200 26.26 0.05 12.52
N TRP A 201 27.29 -0.59 13.09
CA TRP A 201 27.30 -1.09 14.46
C TRP A 201 27.71 -0.04 15.50
N THR A 202 27.09 -0.13 16.68
CA THR A 202 27.57 0.54 17.88
C THR A 202 28.99 0.08 18.18
N LYS A 203 29.81 0.97 18.75
CA LYS A 203 31.17 0.60 19.17
C LYS A 203 31.10 -0.66 20.05
N GLU A 204 32.00 -1.62 19.81
CA GLU A 204 32.08 -2.93 20.48
C GLU A 204 31.05 -3.97 20.00
N TYR A 205 30.21 -3.63 19.01
CA TYR A 205 29.29 -4.56 18.35
C TYR A 205 29.74 -4.90 16.93
N PRO A 206 29.35 -6.07 16.39
CA PRO A 206 28.67 -7.17 17.09
C PRO A 206 29.61 -7.86 18.08
N THR A 207 29.10 -8.22 19.26
CA THR A 207 29.88 -8.84 20.33
C THR A 207 30.14 -10.33 20.10
N ARG A 208 29.29 -11.03 19.34
CA ARG A 208 29.48 -12.46 18.99
C ARG A 208 28.96 -12.81 17.58
N ASN A 209 28.91 -14.11 17.25
CA ASN A 209 28.67 -14.60 15.88
C ASN A 209 27.23 -15.09 15.59
N GLU A 210 26.34 -15.26 16.57
CA GLU A 210 25.06 -15.97 16.40
C GLU A 210 23.80 -15.12 16.68
N PHE A 211 23.93 -13.80 16.66
CA PHE A 211 22.89 -12.90 17.16
C PHE A 211 22.07 -12.18 16.07
N CYS A 212 20.95 -11.61 16.51
CA CYS A 212 20.04 -10.82 15.70
C CYS A 212 20.28 -9.33 15.95
N GLY A 213 20.17 -8.51 14.90
CA GLY A 213 20.40 -7.08 15.01
C GLY A 213 19.17 -6.34 15.49
N LEU A 214 19.41 -5.42 16.41
CA LEU A 214 18.45 -4.51 16.98
C LEU A 214 18.87 -3.08 16.63
N LEU A 215 17.94 -2.30 16.13
CA LEU A 215 18.12 -0.86 16.00
C LEU A 215 18.06 -0.23 17.38
N PHE A 216 19.19 0.28 17.86
CA PHE A 216 19.32 0.93 19.15
C PHE A 216 19.09 2.43 18.99
N ALA A 217 17.90 2.88 19.36
CA ALA A 217 17.38 4.20 19.03
C ALA A 217 18.26 5.34 19.58
N THR A 218 18.77 5.18 20.79
CA THR A 218 19.61 6.19 21.46
C THR A 218 20.98 6.35 20.80
N ALA A 219 21.59 5.25 20.35
CA ALA A 219 22.91 5.30 19.72
C ALA A 219 22.85 5.54 18.21
N LYS A 220 21.66 5.58 17.61
CA LYS A 220 21.50 5.70 16.15
C LYS A 220 22.25 4.60 15.39
N LYS A 221 22.33 3.40 15.95
CA LYS A 221 23.18 2.31 15.43
C LYS A 221 22.61 0.94 15.77
N LEU A 222 23.18 -0.10 15.17
CA LEU A 222 22.84 -1.48 15.47
C LEU A 222 23.56 -1.98 16.72
N VAL A 223 22.89 -2.87 17.45
CA VAL A 223 23.50 -3.74 18.47
C VAL A 223 23.07 -5.18 18.20
N ASP A 224 23.88 -6.13 18.64
CA ASP A 224 23.57 -7.55 18.54
C ASP A 224 23.03 -8.07 19.86
N VAL A 225 21.91 -8.78 19.80
CA VAL A 225 21.23 -9.34 20.97
C VAL A 225 20.72 -10.75 20.66
N SER A 226 20.40 -11.52 21.70
CA SER A 226 19.85 -12.87 21.52
C SER A 226 18.53 -12.82 20.77
N CYS A 227 18.42 -13.56 19.66
CA CYS A 227 17.23 -13.64 18.83
C CYS A 227 15.98 -14.09 19.60
N ASN A 228 16.17 -14.83 20.71
CA ASN A 228 15.11 -15.36 21.55
C ASN A 228 14.60 -14.36 22.60
N MET A 229 15.15 -13.14 22.66
CA MET A 229 14.62 -12.10 23.56
C MET A 229 13.27 -11.59 23.06
N SER A 230 12.23 -11.77 23.85
CA SER A 230 10.86 -11.35 23.53
C SER A 230 10.48 -9.99 24.11
N MET A 231 11.43 -9.06 24.18
CA MET A 231 11.27 -7.75 24.84
C MET A 231 11.44 -6.56 23.90
N TYR A 232 11.50 -6.81 22.59
CA TYR A 232 11.68 -5.77 21.61
C TYR A 232 10.53 -5.74 20.62
N LYS A 233 10.21 -4.51 20.23
CA LYS A 233 9.28 -4.17 19.16
C LYS A 233 9.93 -4.45 17.81
N SER A 234 9.24 -4.28 16.69
CA SER A 234 9.84 -4.52 15.37
C SER A 234 9.53 -3.44 14.35
N LEU A 235 10.39 -3.37 13.33
CA LEU A 235 10.29 -2.47 12.19
C LEU A 235 10.15 -3.33 10.93
N CYS A 236 8.98 -3.27 10.29
CA CYS A 236 8.72 -3.98 9.05
C CYS A 236 8.92 -3.04 7.86
N GLN A 237 9.48 -3.57 6.77
CA GLN A 237 9.33 -2.98 5.45
C GLN A 237 8.27 -3.77 4.69
N LEU A 238 7.24 -3.09 4.21
CA LEU A 238 6.20 -3.66 3.36
C LEU A 238 6.70 -3.65 1.90
N GLY A 239 6.35 -4.69 1.16
CA GLY A 239 6.92 -4.97 -0.16
C GLY A 239 7.85 -6.17 -0.13
N ARG A 240 8.50 -6.45 -1.28
CA ARG A 240 9.20 -7.70 -1.60
C ARG A 240 9.92 -8.32 -0.39
N ALA A 241 9.46 -9.50 0.04
CA ALA A 241 10.11 -10.30 1.08
C ALA A 241 11.41 -10.90 0.56
N PHE A 242 12.36 -11.16 1.48
CA PHE A 242 13.62 -11.83 1.14
C PHE A 242 13.52 -13.32 1.49
N ASN A 243 13.77 -14.16 0.49
CA ASN A 243 13.76 -15.62 0.62
C ASN A 243 15.12 -16.16 1.08
#